data_AF-A0A966PB33-F1
#
_entry.id   AF-A0A966PB33-F1
#
_cell.length_a   1.000
_cell.length_b   1.000
_cell.length_c   1.000
_cell.angle_alpha   90.00
_cell.angle_beta   90.00
_cell.angle_gamma   90.00
#
_symmetry.space_group_name_H-M   'P 1'
#
loop_
_entity.id
_entity.type
_entity.pdbx_description
1 polymer ?
#
loop_
_entity_poly.entity_id
_entity_poly.type
_entity_poly.pdbx_seq_one_letter_code
_entity_poly.pdbx_strand_id
1 'polypeptide(L)'
;MTRNEYLSDWSKVHGFPEGNEVSGIARIYLSLNFYLVQPLILLRIGPNLVTLLAPLLAGCALLVDANLAIAALVLGSLVVDGFDGAVALIRRKSTKFGGVWDGIVDRLTEFLWIASLYHAGIWPALLLVVWILSATQEYGRAKLTQIAGAHLGVVTMCERPVRGLLVAFGFLGQIYFARSLELVAVLWLALQGIALIQFIANARRRLR
;
A
#
# COMPACT_ATOMS: atom_id res chain seq x y z
N MET A 1 -25.53 -1.99 3.54
CA MET A 1 -24.67 -0.96 4.15
C MET A 1 -24.64 0.23 3.21
N THR A 2 -24.93 1.43 3.70
CA THR A 2 -24.81 2.66 2.91
C THR A 2 -23.36 3.15 2.87
N ARG A 3 -23.02 4.06 1.94
CA ARG A 3 -21.67 4.66 1.86
C ARG A 3 -21.29 5.39 3.15
N ASN A 4 -22.25 6.10 3.76
CA ASN A 4 -22.00 6.86 4.99
C ASN A 4 -21.79 5.92 6.20
N GLU A 5 -22.56 4.83 6.28
CA GLU A 5 -22.28 3.75 7.27
C GLU A 5 -20.87 3.19 7.08
N TYR A 6 -20.46 2.93 5.83
CA TYR A 6 -19.12 2.44 5.52
C TYR A 6 -18.01 3.38 6.00
N LEU A 7 -18.13 4.68 5.71
CA LEU A 7 -17.16 5.68 6.16
C LEU A 7 -17.13 5.80 7.68
N SER A 8 -18.30 5.77 8.34
CA SER A 8 -18.41 5.81 9.80
C SER A 8 -17.77 4.60 10.46
N ASP A 9 -18.06 3.39 9.97
CA ASP A 9 -17.50 2.15 10.50
C ASP A 9 -15.98 2.08 10.26
N TRP A 10 -15.49 2.57 9.11
CA TRP A 10 -14.05 2.65 8.85
C TRP A 10 -13.37 3.60 9.84
N SER A 11 -13.95 4.78 10.07
CA SER A 11 -13.42 5.77 11.03
C SER A 11 -13.35 5.21 12.46
N LYS A 12 -14.38 4.48 12.90
CA LYS A 12 -14.39 3.83 14.23
C LYS A 12 -13.26 2.81 14.38
N VAL A 13 -13.06 1.96 13.37
CA VAL A 13 -12.01 0.94 13.39
C VAL A 13 -10.60 1.55 13.44
N HIS A 14 -10.42 2.75 12.87
CA HIS A 14 -9.14 3.45 12.82
C HIS A 14 -8.94 4.47 13.95
N GLY A 15 -9.78 4.43 14.98
CA GLY A 15 -9.60 5.22 16.20
C GLY A 15 -9.90 6.71 16.06
N PHE A 16 -10.71 7.11 15.07
CA PHE A 16 -11.20 8.48 15.01
C PHE A 16 -12.15 8.76 16.20
N PRO A 17 -12.06 9.93 16.87
CA PRO A 17 -12.99 10.30 17.94
C PRO A 17 -14.44 10.27 17.44
N GLU A 18 -15.39 9.93 18.33
CA GLU A 18 -16.82 9.94 17.98
C GLU A 18 -17.24 11.31 17.41
N GLY A 19 -17.93 11.29 16.26
CA GLY A 19 -18.34 12.48 15.52
C GLY A 19 -17.33 13.03 14.52
N ASN A 20 -16.09 12.52 14.50
CA ASN A 20 -15.11 12.84 13.46
C ASN A 20 -15.04 11.72 12.42
N GLU A 21 -15.32 12.08 11.16
CA GLU A 21 -15.17 11.17 10.02
C GLU A 21 -13.85 11.42 9.29
N VAL A 22 -13.42 10.41 8.53
CA VAL A 22 -12.37 10.56 7.53
C VAL A 22 -12.70 11.69 6.55
N SER A 23 -11.73 12.58 6.33
CA SER A 23 -11.90 13.78 5.51
C SER A 23 -10.85 13.89 4.39
N GLY A 24 -11.02 14.85 3.49
CA GLY A 24 -10.08 15.13 2.40
C GLY A 24 -9.93 13.98 1.40
N ILE A 25 -8.70 13.74 0.95
CA ILE A 25 -8.36 12.75 -0.09
C ILE A 25 -8.72 11.33 0.36
N ALA A 26 -8.50 11.00 1.64
CA ALA A 26 -8.83 9.68 2.17
C ALA A 26 -10.32 9.38 2.08
N ARG A 27 -11.20 10.37 2.31
CA ARG A 27 -12.65 10.21 2.14
C ARG A 27 -13.03 9.92 0.69
N ILE A 28 -12.41 10.61 -0.26
CA ILE A 28 -12.65 10.41 -1.70
C ILE A 28 -12.20 9.00 -2.08
N TYR A 29 -11.00 8.60 -1.68
CA TYR A 29 -10.45 7.27 -1.91
C TYR A 29 -11.37 6.17 -1.37
N LEU A 30 -11.77 6.26 -0.10
CA LEU A 30 -12.67 5.28 0.51
C LEU A 30 -14.05 5.26 -0.16
N SER A 31 -14.56 6.42 -0.58
CA SER A 31 -15.82 6.50 -1.33
C SER A 31 -15.72 5.80 -2.68
N LEU A 32 -14.61 5.95 -3.40
CA LEU A 32 -14.36 5.24 -4.65
C LEU A 32 -14.27 3.73 -4.40
N ASN A 33 -13.51 3.30 -3.39
CA ASN A 33 -13.43 1.89 -3.02
C ASN A 33 -14.80 1.29 -2.75
N PHE A 34 -15.67 1.99 -2.00
CA PHE A 34 -17.03 1.53 -1.72
C PHE A 34 -17.81 1.18 -2.99
N TYR A 35 -17.73 2.02 -4.04
CA TYR A 35 -18.43 1.74 -5.30
C TYR A 35 -17.74 0.65 -6.13
N LEU A 36 -16.40 0.66 -6.18
CA LEU A 36 -15.62 -0.29 -6.98
C LEU A 36 -15.72 -1.72 -6.46
N VAL A 37 -15.93 -1.93 -5.15
CA VAL A 37 -16.04 -3.28 -4.56
C VAL A 37 -17.44 -3.90 -4.64
N GLN A 38 -18.47 -3.16 -5.09
CA GLN A 38 -19.85 -3.68 -5.15
C GLN A 38 -19.98 -4.96 -5.98
N PRO A 39 -19.35 -5.09 -7.17
CA PRO A 39 -19.37 -6.35 -7.92
C PRO A 39 -18.78 -7.53 -7.14
N LEU A 40 -17.68 -7.31 -6.40
CA LEU A 40 -17.03 -8.35 -5.58
C LEU A 40 -17.94 -8.82 -4.43
N ILE A 41 -18.69 -7.88 -3.84
CA ILE A 41 -19.68 -8.16 -2.79
C ILE A 41 -20.83 -8.99 -3.35
N LEU A 42 -21.36 -8.60 -4.52
CA LEU A 42 -22.43 -9.32 -5.21
C LEU A 42 -22.03 -10.75 -5.56
N LEU A 43 -20.79 -10.93 -6.05
CA LEU A 43 -20.18 -12.23 -6.34
C LEU A 43 -19.78 -13.01 -5.08
N ARG A 44 -19.99 -12.44 -3.88
CA ARG A 44 -19.67 -13.04 -2.58
C ARG A 44 -18.20 -13.44 -2.42
N ILE A 45 -17.28 -12.78 -3.14
CA ILE A 45 -15.83 -13.02 -3.04
C ILE A 45 -15.35 -12.61 -1.63
N GLY A 46 -14.59 -13.49 -0.98
CA GLY A 46 -14.09 -13.27 0.38
C GLY A 46 -12.91 -12.28 0.42
N PRO A 47 -12.74 -11.51 1.51
CA PRO A 47 -11.69 -10.49 1.60
C PRO A 47 -10.28 -11.05 1.34
N ASN A 48 -9.93 -12.21 1.91
CA ASN A 48 -8.62 -12.83 1.70
C ASN A 48 -8.31 -13.18 0.23
N LEU A 49 -9.35 -13.47 -0.58
CA LEU A 49 -9.19 -13.68 -2.03
C LEU A 49 -9.04 -12.35 -2.76
N VAL A 50 -9.72 -11.31 -2.30
CA VAL A 50 -9.58 -9.95 -2.85
C VAL A 50 -8.17 -9.41 -2.61
N THR A 51 -7.56 -9.70 -1.45
CA THR A 51 -6.16 -9.35 -1.16
C THR A 51 -5.19 -9.85 -2.23
N LEU A 52 -5.47 -11.00 -2.87
CA LEU A 52 -4.63 -11.56 -3.93
C LEU A 52 -4.68 -10.81 -5.27
N LEU A 53 -5.61 -9.86 -5.45
CA LEU A 53 -5.69 -9.07 -6.69
C LEU A 53 -4.48 -8.15 -6.87
N ALA A 54 -3.97 -7.56 -5.78
CA ALA A 54 -2.82 -6.67 -5.83
C ALA A 54 -1.54 -7.38 -6.34
N PRO A 55 -1.08 -8.50 -5.74
CA PRO A 55 0.09 -9.21 -6.24
C PRO A 55 -0.17 -9.85 -7.62
N LEU A 56 -1.41 -10.21 -7.96
CA LEU A 56 -1.73 -10.71 -9.31
C LEU A 56 -1.45 -9.64 -10.36
N LEU A 57 -1.95 -8.41 -10.17
CA LEU A 57 -1.71 -7.30 -11.09
C LEU A 57 -0.23 -6.91 -11.13
N ALA A 58 0.44 -6.84 -9.98
CA ALA A 58 1.87 -6.56 -9.91
C ALA A 58 2.71 -7.67 -10.58
N GLY A 59 2.29 -8.93 -10.50
CA GLY A 59 2.93 -10.06 -11.18
C GLY A 59 2.73 -10.03 -12.69
N CYS A 60 1.53 -9.66 -13.16
CA CYS A 60 1.28 -9.45 -14.59
C CYS A 60 2.16 -8.35 -15.18
N ALA A 61 2.59 -7.36 -14.38
CA ALA A 61 3.49 -6.32 -14.83
C ALA A 61 4.87 -6.86 -15.27
N LEU A 62 5.27 -8.04 -14.77
CA LEU A 62 6.51 -8.73 -15.17
C LEU A 62 6.39 -9.47 -16.51
N LEU A 63 5.18 -9.61 -17.05
CA LEU A 63 4.88 -10.37 -18.27
C LEU A 63 4.71 -9.49 -19.51
N VAL A 64 4.90 -8.18 -19.36
CA VAL A 64 4.69 -7.19 -20.43
C VAL A 64 5.90 -6.27 -20.54
N ASP A 65 6.22 -5.85 -21.77
CA ASP A 65 7.39 -4.97 -22.02
C ASP A 65 6.99 -3.48 -22.13
N ALA A 66 5.71 -3.20 -22.37
CA ALA A 66 5.24 -1.84 -22.59
C ALA A 66 5.20 -1.05 -21.27
N ASN A 67 6.05 -0.03 -21.13
CA ASN A 67 6.11 0.85 -19.96
C ASN A 67 4.74 1.38 -19.50
N LEU A 68 3.85 1.75 -20.44
CA LEU A 68 2.48 2.18 -20.12
C LEU A 68 1.64 1.07 -19.47
N ALA A 69 1.76 -0.17 -19.96
CA ALA A 69 1.07 -1.32 -19.40
C ALA A 69 1.60 -1.68 -18.01
N ILE A 70 2.93 -1.68 -17.84
CA ILE A 70 3.57 -1.89 -16.53
C ILE A 70 3.07 -0.85 -15.52
N ALA A 71 3.11 0.43 -15.89
CA ALA A 71 2.60 1.50 -15.03
C ALA A 71 1.13 1.33 -14.67
N ALA A 72 0.27 1.00 -15.65
CA ALA A 72 -1.14 0.77 -15.41
C ALA A 72 -1.40 -0.42 -14.47
N LEU A 73 -0.63 -1.49 -14.61
CA LEU A 73 -0.72 -2.68 -13.76
C LEU A 73 -0.23 -2.40 -12.32
N VAL A 74 0.86 -1.66 -12.16
CA VAL A 74 1.35 -1.21 -10.85
C VAL A 74 0.33 -0.28 -10.18
N LEU A 75 -0.20 0.72 -10.89
CA LEU A 75 -1.27 1.58 -10.37
C LEU A 75 -2.52 0.78 -10.01
N GLY A 76 -2.91 -0.16 -10.87
CA GLY A 76 -4.03 -1.06 -10.62
C GLY A 76 -3.82 -1.86 -9.33
N SER A 77 -2.62 -2.42 -9.13
CA SER A 77 -2.27 -3.15 -7.91
C SER A 77 -2.40 -2.28 -6.66
N LEU A 78 -2.04 -0.99 -6.73
CA LEU A 78 -2.17 -0.05 -5.62
C LEU A 78 -3.64 0.31 -5.32
N VAL A 79 -4.49 0.38 -6.34
CA VAL A 79 -5.92 0.69 -6.17
C VAL A 79 -6.66 -0.49 -5.54
N VAL A 80 -6.45 -1.72 -6.05
CA VAL A 80 -7.15 -2.91 -5.56
C VAL A 80 -6.70 -3.34 -4.17
N ASP A 81 -5.55 -2.84 -3.71
CA ASP A 81 -5.01 -3.08 -2.39
C ASP A 81 -6.00 -2.70 -1.27
N GLY A 82 -6.68 -1.56 -1.38
CA GLY A 82 -7.67 -1.16 -0.38
C GLY A 82 -9.04 -1.84 -0.50
N PHE A 83 -9.22 -2.78 -1.43
CA PHE A 83 -10.52 -3.40 -1.68
C PHE A 83 -10.86 -4.47 -0.65
N ASP A 84 -9.87 -5.20 -0.15
CA ASP A 84 -10.10 -6.29 0.78
C ASP A 84 -10.63 -5.79 2.14
N GLY A 85 -10.09 -4.68 2.66
CA GLY A 85 -10.56 -3.99 3.85
C GLY A 85 -11.97 -3.44 3.66
N ALA A 86 -12.28 -2.91 2.47
CA ALA A 86 -13.63 -2.46 2.14
C ALA A 86 -14.62 -3.65 2.11
N VAL A 87 -14.26 -4.75 1.46
CA VAL A 87 -15.08 -5.98 1.41
C VAL A 87 -15.24 -6.59 2.81
N ALA A 88 -14.18 -6.61 3.61
CA ALA A 88 -14.20 -7.12 4.98
C ALA A 88 -15.17 -6.31 5.85
N LEU A 89 -15.13 -4.98 5.76
CA LEU A 89 -16.01 -4.11 6.53
C LEU A 89 -17.46 -4.24 6.08
N ILE A 90 -17.73 -4.13 4.76
CA ILE A 90 -19.09 -4.16 4.22
C ILE A 90 -19.77 -5.52 4.46
N ARG A 91 -19.01 -6.62 4.36
CA ARG A 91 -19.53 -7.97 4.58
C ARG A 91 -19.45 -8.44 6.04
N ARG A 92 -18.94 -7.60 6.96
CA ARG A 92 -18.70 -7.94 8.37
C ARG A 92 -17.84 -9.22 8.54
N LYS A 93 -16.79 -9.33 7.73
CA LYS A 93 -15.85 -10.45 7.71
C LYS A 93 -14.41 -10.06 8.09
N SER A 94 -14.25 -8.94 8.81
CA SER A 94 -12.95 -8.56 9.38
C SER A 94 -12.49 -9.60 10.40
N THR A 95 -11.27 -10.13 10.22
CA THR A 95 -10.68 -11.13 11.11
C THR A 95 -9.23 -10.77 11.43
N LYS A 96 -8.72 -11.23 12.58
CA LYS A 96 -7.31 -11.05 12.95
C LYS A 96 -6.36 -11.70 11.94
N PHE A 97 -6.73 -12.89 11.44
CA PHE A 97 -5.97 -13.57 10.38
C PHE A 97 -5.94 -12.75 9.09
N GLY A 98 -7.06 -12.11 8.70
CA GLY A 98 -7.12 -11.22 7.54
C GLY A 98 -6.09 -10.10 7.61
N GLY A 99 -5.92 -9.46 8.76
CA GLY A 99 -4.88 -8.42 8.94
C GLY A 99 -3.44 -8.95 8.87
N VAL A 100 -3.20 -10.19 9.30
CA VAL A 100 -1.89 -10.85 9.10
C VAL A 100 -1.66 -11.18 7.63
N TRP A 101 -2.69 -11.72 6.97
CA TRP A 101 -2.66 -12.09 5.56
C TRP A 101 -2.38 -10.89 4.65
N ASP A 102 -3.11 -9.79 4.87
CA ASP A 102 -2.92 -8.50 4.21
C ASP A 102 -1.46 -8.02 4.32
N GLY A 103 -0.92 -7.94 5.54
CA GLY A 103 0.47 -7.55 5.77
C GLY A 103 1.52 -8.44 5.08
N ILE A 104 1.26 -9.75 4.91
CA ILE A 104 2.15 -10.65 4.17
C ILE A 104 2.05 -10.39 2.66
N VAL A 105 0.83 -10.33 2.13
CA VAL A 105 0.59 -10.10 0.70
C VAL A 105 1.11 -8.73 0.26
N ASP A 106 1.06 -7.74 1.15
CA ASP A 106 1.66 -6.43 0.94
C ASP A 106 3.16 -6.48 0.65
N ARG A 107 3.88 -7.30 1.42
CA ARG A 107 5.33 -7.49 1.21
C ARG A 107 5.58 -8.15 -0.14
N LEU A 108 4.79 -9.17 -0.49
CA LEU A 108 4.91 -9.83 -1.79
C LEU A 108 4.62 -8.86 -2.95
N THR A 109 3.60 -8.02 -2.81
CA THR A 109 3.21 -7.03 -3.83
C THR A 109 4.31 -5.99 -4.03
N GLU A 110 4.88 -5.44 -2.95
CA GLU A 110 5.99 -4.50 -3.04
C GLU A 110 7.26 -5.14 -3.64
N PHE A 111 7.53 -6.42 -3.33
CA PHE A 111 8.60 -7.16 -3.98
C PHE A 111 8.38 -7.25 -5.50
N LEU A 112 7.16 -7.49 -5.97
CA LEU A 112 6.84 -7.55 -7.41
C LEU A 112 7.02 -6.18 -8.10
N TRP A 113 6.73 -5.08 -7.42
CA TRP A 113 7.05 -3.74 -7.93
C TRP A 113 8.56 -3.55 -8.10
N ILE A 114 9.36 -3.97 -7.11
CA ILE A 114 10.82 -3.93 -7.18
C ILE A 114 11.35 -4.87 -8.27
N ALA A 115 10.76 -6.06 -8.41
CA ALA A 115 11.09 -6.99 -9.49
C ALA A 115 10.85 -6.35 -10.86
N SER A 116 9.78 -5.56 -11.02
CA SER A 116 9.53 -4.83 -12.28
C SER A 116 10.65 -3.84 -12.58
N LEU A 117 11.13 -3.09 -11.57
CA LEU A 117 12.29 -2.21 -11.74
C LEU A 117 13.58 -2.97 -12.08
N TYR A 118 13.78 -4.14 -11.47
CA TYR A 118 14.92 -5.01 -11.77
C TYR A 118 14.90 -5.50 -13.22
N HIS A 119 13.75 -6.00 -13.69
CA HIS A 119 13.55 -6.40 -15.08
C HIS A 119 13.76 -5.26 -16.07
N ALA A 120 13.45 -4.02 -15.67
CA ALA A 120 13.72 -2.81 -16.43
C ALA A 120 15.19 -2.34 -16.38
N GLY A 121 16.10 -3.11 -15.76
CA GLY A 121 17.54 -2.87 -15.78
C GLY A 121 18.09 -2.03 -14.64
N ILE A 122 17.29 -1.73 -13.61
CA ILE A 122 17.77 -0.96 -12.46
C ILE A 122 18.75 -1.79 -11.60
N TRP A 123 19.80 -1.12 -11.12
CA TRP A 123 20.90 -1.75 -10.41
C TRP A 123 20.42 -2.56 -9.18
N PRO A 124 20.70 -3.88 -9.10
CA PRO A 124 20.11 -4.75 -8.07
C PRO A 124 20.48 -4.36 -6.64
N ALA A 125 21.70 -3.87 -6.41
CA ALA A 125 22.13 -3.46 -5.07
C ALA A 125 21.30 -2.28 -4.55
N LEU A 126 20.97 -1.30 -5.42
CA LEU A 126 20.09 -0.19 -5.06
C LEU A 126 18.70 -0.68 -4.66
N LEU A 127 18.12 -1.56 -5.47
CA LEU A 127 16.80 -2.14 -5.23
C LEU A 127 16.75 -2.97 -3.94
N LEU A 128 17.82 -3.72 -3.64
CA LEU A 128 17.94 -4.49 -2.42
C LEU A 128 17.96 -3.57 -1.18
N VAL A 129 18.70 -2.46 -1.24
CA VAL A 129 18.73 -1.48 -0.13
C VAL A 129 17.35 -0.85 0.07
N VAL A 130 16.68 -0.43 -1.01
CA VAL A 130 15.32 0.10 -0.97
C VAL A 130 14.35 -0.91 -0.33
N TRP A 131 14.44 -2.17 -0.74
CA TRP A 131 13.63 -3.25 -0.19
C TRP A 131 13.86 -3.43 1.31
N ILE A 132 15.13 -3.53 1.74
CA ILE A 132 15.50 -3.72 3.15
C ILE A 132 14.99 -2.55 4.00
N LEU A 133 15.19 -1.30 3.56
CA LEU A 133 14.73 -0.14 4.32
C LEU A 133 13.19 -0.08 4.42
N SER A 134 12.48 -0.42 3.33
CA SER A 134 11.01 -0.47 3.32
C SER A 134 10.49 -1.58 4.25
N ALA A 135 11.04 -2.79 4.13
CA ALA A 135 10.69 -3.92 4.98
C ALA A 135 11.03 -3.67 6.46
N THR A 136 12.15 -3.01 6.75
CA THR A 136 12.54 -2.64 8.13
C THR A 136 11.55 -1.66 8.74
N GLN A 137 11.09 -0.66 7.98
CA GLN A 137 10.08 0.29 8.46
C GLN A 137 8.76 -0.43 8.80
N GLU A 138 8.24 -1.29 7.92
CA GLU A 138 6.98 -1.99 8.17
C GLU A 138 7.09 -3.02 9.29
N TYR A 139 8.22 -3.73 9.39
CA TYR A 139 8.50 -4.60 10.53
C TYR A 139 8.55 -3.80 11.84
N GLY A 140 9.19 -2.64 11.84
CA GLY A 140 9.22 -1.72 12.97
C GLY A 140 7.81 -1.31 13.40
N ARG A 141 6.92 -0.98 12.47
CA ARG A 141 5.51 -0.64 12.76
C ARG A 141 4.72 -1.80 13.36
N ALA A 142 4.89 -2.99 12.80
CA ALA A 142 4.26 -4.19 13.33
C ALA A 142 4.72 -4.45 14.78
N LYS A 143 6.01 -4.30 15.06
CA LYS A 143 6.58 -4.41 16.41
C LYS A 143 6.12 -3.32 17.35
N LEU A 144 6.08 -2.07 16.91
CA LEU A 144 5.58 -0.96 17.72
C LEU A 144 4.12 -1.18 18.12
N THR A 145 3.28 -1.61 17.17
CA THR A 145 1.86 -1.93 17.43
C THR A 145 1.73 -3.09 18.43
N GLN A 146 2.56 -4.12 18.30
CA GLN A 146 2.62 -5.23 19.25
C GLN A 146 2.99 -4.78 20.67
N ILE A 147 3.99 -3.91 20.82
CA ILE A 147 4.48 -3.44 22.12
C ILE A 147 3.53 -2.44 22.77
N ALA A 148 3.00 -1.49 22.00
CA ALA A 148 2.15 -0.43 22.53
C ALA A 148 0.71 -0.89 22.81
N GLY A 149 0.31 -2.07 22.35
CA GLY A 149 -1.05 -2.61 22.53
C GLY A 149 -2.16 -1.83 21.80
N ALA A 150 -1.79 -0.86 20.96
CA ALA A 150 -2.71 -0.05 20.17
C ALA A 150 -2.09 0.31 18.81
N HIS A 151 -2.95 0.57 17.82
CA HIS A 151 -2.52 1.10 16.52
C HIS A 151 -2.01 2.53 16.69
N LEU A 152 -0.70 2.65 16.94
CA LEU A 152 -0.01 3.92 16.91
C LEU A 152 0.19 4.29 15.44
N GLY A 153 -0.76 5.04 14.87
CA GLY A 153 -0.68 5.56 13.50
C GLY A 153 0.53 6.49 13.31
N VAL A 154 1.70 5.90 13.05
CA VAL A 154 2.95 6.61 12.75
C VAL A 154 3.06 6.76 11.24
N VAL A 155 2.60 7.91 10.76
CA VAL A 155 2.70 8.33 9.37
C VAL A 155 4.08 8.94 9.12
N THR A 156 4.67 8.59 7.99
CA THR A 156 5.96 8.98 7.46
C THR A 156 5.78 9.47 6.03
N MET A 157 6.82 10.06 5.44
CA MET A 157 6.74 10.58 4.07
C MET A 157 6.74 9.50 2.98
N CYS A 158 7.25 8.29 3.27
CA CYS A 158 7.37 7.21 2.28
C CYS A 158 6.44 6.05 2.66
N GLU A 159 5.13 6.33 2.69
CA GLU A 159 4.11 5.29 2.84
C GLU A 159 3.98 4.42 1.59
N ARG A 160 3.33 3.28 1.75
CA ARG A 160 3.10 2.33 0.66
C ARG A 160 2.45 2.94 -0.60
N PRO A 161 1.43 3.83 -0.50
CA PRO A 161 0.93 4.53 -1.68
C PRO A 161 1.98 5.38 -2.38
N VAL A 162 2.88 6.02 -1.63
CA VAL A 162 3.98 6.80 -2.20
C VAL A 162 4.94 5.88 -2.95
N ARG A 163 5.29 4.73 -2.36
CA ARG A 163 6.17 3.72 -3.00
C ARG A 163 5.59 3.19 -4.31
N GLY A 164 4.31 2.81 -4.32
CA GLY A 164 3.63 2.34 -5.53
C GLY A 164 3.52 3.42 -6.61
N LEU A 165 3.19 4.66 -6.21
CA LEU A 165 3.12 5.81 -7.13
C LEU A 165 4.49 6.14 -7.74
N LEU A 166 5.56 6.07 -6.95
CA LEU A 166 6.93 6.26 -7.45
C LEU A 166 7.22 5.27 -8.59
N VAL A 167 6.98 3.98 -8.38
CA VAL A 167 7.23 2.95 -9.40
C VAL A 167 6.37 3.20 -10.65
N ALA A 168 5.07 3.43 -10.48
CA ALA A 168 4.17 3.71 -11.59
C ALA A 168 4.59 4.94 -12.40
N PHE A 169 4.89 6.06 -11.74
CA PHE A 169 5.34 7.27 -12.41
C PHE A 169 6.73 7.13 -13.03
N GLY A 170 7.60 6.29 -12.47
CA GLY A 170 8.86 5.91 -13.10
C GLY A 170 8.64 5.25 -14.46
N PHE A 171 7.73 4.27 -14.54
CA PHE A 171 7.41 3.63 -15.82
C PHE A 171 6.69 4.58 -16.79
N LEU A 172 5.76 5.42 -16.33
CA LEU A 172 5.15 6.45 -17.19
C LEU A 172 6.18 7.46 -17.71
N GLY A 173 7.08 7.92 -16.85
CA GLY A 173 8.13 8.87 -17.21
C GLY A 173 9.16 8.26 -18.17
N GLN A 174 9.41 6.95 -18.07
CA GLN A 174 10.32 6.21 -18.95
C GLN A 174 9.91 6.29 -20.44
N ILE A 175 8.63 6.54 -20.73
CA ILE A 175 8.11 6.77 -22.09
C ILE A 175 8.73 8.02 -22.73
N TYR A 176 9.00 9.05 -21.92
CA TYR A 176 9.48 10.37 -22.38
C TYR A 176 10.94 10.65 -22.00
N PHE A 177 11.45 10.01 -20.94
CA PHE A 177 12.77 10.30 -20.38
C PHE A 177 13.46 9.02 -19.90
N ALA A 178 14.54 8.63 -20.59
CA ALA A 178 15.21 7.34 -20.42
C ALA A 178 15.80 7.07 -19.02
N ARG A 179 16.03 8.11 -18.21
CA ARG A 179 16.57 7.97 -16.85
C ARG A 179 15.48 8.07 -15.78
N SER A 180 14.20 8.02 -16.15
CA SER A 180 13.09 8.19 -15.21
C SER A 180 13.11 7.12 -14.12
N LEU A 181 13.31 5.85 -14.49
CA LEU A 181 13.37 4.74 -13.53
C LEU A 181 14.56 4.85 -12.57
N GLU A 182 15.74 5.29 -13.05
CA GLU A 182 16.91 5.54 -12.20
C GLU A 182 16.62 6.63 -11.16
N LEU A 183 16.07 7.76 -11.62
CA LEU A 183 15.74 8.90 -10.75
C LEU A 183 14.73 8.50 -9.68
N VAL A 184 13.69 7.75 -10.06
CA VAL A 184 12.68 7.25 -9.14
C VAL A 184 13.27 6.28 -8.12
N ALA A 185 14.15 5.38 -8.53
CA ALA A 185 14.79 4.44 -7.61
C ALA A 185 15.68 5.17 -6.57
N VAL A 186 16.44 6.18 -6.99
CA VAL A 186 17.24 7.02 -6.09
C VAL A 186 16.35 7.87 -5.18
N LEU A 187 15.26 8.45 -5.72
CA LEU A 187 14.29 9.21 -4.95
C LEU A 187 13.60 8.33 -3.90
N TRP A 188 13.21 7.11 -4.26
CA TRP A 188 12.65 6.14 -3.33
C TRP A 188 13.65 5.82 -2.22
N LEU A 189 14.92 5.54 -2.54
CA LEU A 189 15.95 5.33 -1.52
C LEU A 189 16.04 6.51 -0.53
N ALA A 190 16.11 7.74 -1.03
CA ALA A 190 16.22 8.94 -0.21
C ALA A 190 14.99 9.12 0.70
N LEU A 191 13.78 9.02 0.13
CA LEU A 191 12.53 9.14 0.87
C LEU A 191 12.36 8.04 1.90
N GLN A 192 12.76 6.81 1.57
CA GLN A 192 12.67 5.67 2.47
C GLN A 192 13.65 5.79 3.65
N GLY A 193 14.86 6.33 3.41
CA GLY A 193 15.80 6.66 4.49
C GLY A 193 15.23 7.71 5.45
N ILE A 194 14.65 8.79 4.91
CA ILE A 194 13.98 9.84 5.72
C ILE A 194 12.81 9.24 6.50
N ALA A 195 11.98 8.42 5.86
CA ALA A 195 10.81 7.80 6.47
C ALA A 195 11.20 6.86 7.63
N LEU A 196 12.29 6.11 7.50
CA LEU A 196 12.78 5.26 8.59
C LEU A 196 13.26 6.09 9.80
N ILE A 197 13.95 7.21 9.56
CA ILE A 197 14.35 8.13 10.63
C ILE A 197 13.12 8.74 11.32
N GLN A 198 12.13 9.19 10.54
CA GLN A 198 10.86 9.70 11.05
C GLN A 198 10.14 8.66 11.90
N PHE A 199 10.08 7.41 11.42
CA PHE A 199 9.48 6.30 12.15
C PHE A 199 10.17 6.09 13.50
N ILE A 200 11.50 5.99 13.54
CA ILE A 200 12.27 5.78 14.78
C ILE A 200 12.05 6.93 15.76
N ALA A 201 12.12 8.18 15.28
CA ALA A 201 11.91 9.35 16.13
C ALA A 201 10.51 9.38 16.74
N ASN A 202 9.47 9.08 15.94
CA ASN A 202 8.09 9.04 16.39
C ASN A 202 7.82 7.86 17.33
N ALA A 203 8.38 6.67 17.04
CA ALA A 203 8.28 5.50 17.91
C ALA A 203 8.88 5.80 19.30
N ARG A 204 10.06 6.42 19.35
CA ARG A 204 10.71 6.82 20.60
C ARG A 204 9.88 7.83 21.40
N ARG A 205 9.24 8.79 20.75
CA ARG A 205 8.39 9.78 21.42
C ARG A 205 7.10 9.18 21.99
N ARG A 206 6.56 8.13 21.36
CA ARG A 206 5.31 7.49 21.81
C ARG A 206 5.51 6.44 22.91
N LEU A 207 6.71 5.90 23.04
CA LEU A 207 7.07 4.91 24.07
C LEU A 207 7.70 5.54 25.34
N ARG A 208 7.88 6.85 25.35
CA ARG A 208 8.32 7.63 26.52
C ARG A 208 7.13 8.33 27.12
#